data_AF-A0A2E1DYY1-F1
#
_entry.id   AF-A0A2E1DYY1-F1
#
_cell.length_a   1.000
_cell.length_b   1.000
_cell.length_c   1.000
_cell.angle_alpha   90.00
_cell.angle_beta   90.00
_cell.angle_gamma   90.00
#
_symmetry.space_group_name_H-M   'P 1'
#
loop_
_entity.id
_entity.type
_entity.pdbx_description
1 polymer ?
#
loop_
_entity_poly.entity_id
_entity_poly.type
_entity_poly.pdbx_seq_one_letter_code
_entity_poly.pdbx_strand_id
1 'polypeptide(L)'
;MKLIKHVSVSKVLTAFFLFSFSLNISAQEIDISKGKSLFNANCASCHKLNKKLIGPALRGVSAKYDKEWLYSWIKNSAALIKSGDDQAVAIYEEYNKVAMNAFPQLSNEDIDNILAYSDYVPEPVVNADNAVVTTSSNNDSTLTNDIVLVLLTIVLLVLITMLFLVTKTLRNIAEKNGINIEKEEGSKFSIWQSFIKNQFLIFVSVILLLLSSAYFAYGYMMQIGVDQGYMPVQPIHYSHKIHAGVNQIECQYCHSSARISKHSGIPSLNVCMNCHENIADYNGEEDLEKGYTKDFYTNEIKKLYKAVGWDEETQSYTGDTEPVKWVRIHNLPDFVYFNHS
;
A
#
# COMPACT_ATOMS: atom_id res chain seq x y z
N MET A 1 20.72 -23.89 86.81
CA MET A 1 19.66 -23.84 85.77
C MET A 1 20.26 -23.17 84.53
N LYS A 2 21.20 -23.82 83.83
CA LYS A 2 21.02 -24.58 82.58
C LYS A 2 20.38 -23.79 81.41
N LEU A 3 21.22 -23.53 80.40
CA LEU A 3 20.95 -23.46 78.95
C LEU A 3 20.37 -22.17 78.34
N ILE A 4 21.23 -21.17 78.12
CA ILE A 4 21.11 -20.24 76.99
C ILE A 4 21.90 -20.87 75.84
N LYS A 5 21.21 -21.51 74.89
CA LYS A 5 21.83 -22.12 73.70
C LYS A 5 22.17 -21.04 72.69
N HIS A 6 23.44 -21.01 72.30
CA HIS A 6 23.99 -20.27 71.15
C HIS A 6 23.17 -20.53 69.88
N VAL A 7 22.41 -19.53 69.44
CA VAL A 7 21.92 -19.48 68.06
C VAL A 7 23.08 -18.98 67.21
N SER A 8 23.66 -19.88 66.41
CA SER A 8 24.74 -19.53 65.47
C SER A 8 24.22 -18.53 64.44
N VAL A 9 24.93 -17.41 64.26
CA VAL A 9 24.66 -16.35 63.28
C VAL A 9 24.48 -16.94 61.86
N SER A 10 25.10 -18.07 61.57
CA SER A 10 24.94 -18.81 60.30
C SER A 10 23.51 -19.33 60.08
N LYS A 11 22.78 -19.72 61.13
CA LYS A 11 21.39 -20.21 61.05
C LYS A 11 20.36 -19.08 60.87
N VAL A 12 20.68 -17.87 61.35
CA VAL A 12 19.84 -16.68 61.14
C VAL A 12 20.04 -16.14 59.72
N LEU A 13 21.27 -16.15 59.20
CA LEU A 13 21.55 -15.73 57.81
C LEU A 13 20.93 -16.69 56.79
N THR A 14 20.97 -18.01 57.01
CA THR A 14 20.33 -18.98 56.11
C THR A 14 18.81 -18.93 56.16
N ALA A 15 18.21 -18.68 57.33
CA ALA A 15 16.76 -18.45 57.43
C ALA A 15 16.33 -17.14 56.74
N PHE A 16 17.16 -16.08 56.78
CA PHE A 16 16.89 -14.81 56.09
C PHE A 16 17.07 -14.92 54.57
N PHE A 17 18.01 -15.76 54.09
CA PHE A 17 18.19 -16.03 52.66
C PHE A 17 17.10 -16.96 52.09
N LEU A 18 16.57 -17.90 52.89
CA LEU A 18 15.42 -18.74 52.51
C LEU A 18 14.09 -17.97 52.57
N PHE A 19 13.95 -17.00 53.48
CA PHE A 19 12.76 -16.14 53.55
C PHE A 19 12.74 -15.08 52.44
N SER A 20 13.91 -14.57 52.02
CA SER A 20 14.04 -13.63 50.89
C SER A 20 13.80 -14.25 49.51
N PHE A 21 13.75 -15.58 49.39
CA PHE A 21 13.49 -16.28 48.13
C PHE A 21 12.00 -16.67 47.93
N SER A 22 11.13 -16.38 48.90
CA SER A 22 9.75 -16.90 48.93
C SER A 22 8.67 -15.87 48.56
N LEU A 23 9.04 -14.68 48.06
CA LEU A 23 8.09 -13.63 47.66
C LEU A 23 8.42 -13.10 46.26
N ASN A 24 8.46 -13.99 45.27
CA ASN A 24 8.19 -13.61 43.89
C ASN A 24 6.82 -14.19 43.50
N ILE A 25 5.76 -13.61 44.06
CA ILE A 25 4.43 -13.71 43.43
C ILE A 25 4.58 -12.94 42.12
N SER A 26 4.88 -13.66 41.04
CA SER A 26 4.71 -13.14 39.69
C SER A 26 3.21 -13.03 39.46
N ALA A 27 2.64 -11.87 39.78
CA ALA A 27 1.44 -11.45 39.08
C ALA A 27 1.86 -11.26 37.63
N GLN A 28 1.61 -12.25 36.78
CA GLN A 28 1.79 -12.10 35.34
C GLN A 28 0.87 -10.97 34.89
N GLU A 29 1.47 -9.88 34.43
CA GLU A 29 0.76 -8.74 33.87
C GLU A 29 0.11 -9.17 32.55
N ILE A 30 -1.09 -8.68 32.29
CA ILE A 30 -1.86 -8.99 31.09
C ILE A 30 -1.10 -8.47 29.86
N ASP A 31 -0.80 -9.35 28.91
CA ASP A 31 -0.10 -9.03 27.67
C ASP A 31 -1.06 -8.96 26.48
N ILE A 32 -1.44 -7.72 26.12
CA ILE A 32 -2.33 -7.41 25.00
C ILE A 32 -1.70 -7.82 23.65
N SER A 33 -0.37 -7.75 23.51
CA SER A 33 0.33 -8.12 22.28
C SER A 33 0.27 -9.63 22.05
N LYS A 34 0.55 -10.41 23.11
CA LYS A 34 0.36 -11.86 23.12
C LYS A 34 -1.10 -12.23 22.85
N GLY A 35 -2.05 -11.52 23.48
CA GLY A 35 -3.48 -11.65 23.24
C GLY A 35 -3.88 -11.44 21.77
N LYS A 36 -3.37 -10.39 21.13
CA LYS A 36 -3.57 -10.12 19.70
C LYS A 36 -3.07 -11.25 18.82
N SER A 37 -1.88 -11.77 19.10
CA SER A 37 -1.30 -12.90 18.36
C SER A 37 -2.18 -14.15 18.46
N LEU A 38 -2.58 -14.50 19.69
CA LEU A 38 -3.45 -15.65 19.95
C LEU A 38 -4.84 -15.51 19.32
N PHE A 39 -5.42 -14.31 19.38
CA PHE A 39 -6.70 -14.00 18.74
C PHE A 39 -6.62 -14.15 17.22
N ASN A 40 -5.57 -13.58 16.60
CA ASN A 40 -5.36 -13.69 15.16
C ASN A 40 -5.15 -15.14 14.69
N ALA A 41 -4.50 -15.96 15.51
CA ALA A 41 -4.24 -17.36 15.19
C ALA A 41 -5.48 -18.27 15.35
N ASN A 42 -6.32 -18.02 16.36
CA ASN A 42 -7.35 -19.00 16.77
C ASN A 42 -8.80 -18.51 16.65
N CYS A 43 -9.02 -17.18 16.59
CA CYS A 43 -10.36 -16.59 16.78
C CYS A 43 -10.79 -15.68 15.61
N ALA A 44 -9.85 -14.99 14.96
CA ALA A 44 -10.12 -13.95 13.96
C ALA A 44 -10.80 -14.44 12.66
N SER A 45 -10.79 -15.77 12.43
CA SER A 45 -11.50 -16.43 11.33
C SER A 45 -13.01 -16.43 11.53
N CYS A 46 -13.49 -16.52 12.77
CA CYS A 46 -14.92 -16.60 13.09
C CYS A 46 -15.46 -15.36 13.81
N HIS A 47 -14.59 -14.59 14.48
CA HIS A 47 -14.97 -13.44 15.29
C HIS A 47 -14.29 -12.15 14.82
N LYS A 48 -15.01 -11.03 14.91
CA LYS A 48 -14.45 -9.67 14.85
C LYS A 48 -14.68 -8.97 16.19
N LEU A 49 -13.93 -7.90 16.45
CA LEU A 49 -14.05 -7.17 17.72
C LEU A 49 -15.37 -6.40 17.80
N ASN A 50 -15.76 -5.70 16.73
CA ASN A 50 -16.88 -4.74 16.77
C ASN A 50 -18.10 -5.13 15.94
N LYS A 51 -18.01 -6.22 15.18
CA LYS A 51 -19.04 -6.61 14.22
C LYS A 51 -19.30 -8.11 14.28
N LYS A 52 -20.50 -8.51 13.90
CA LYS A 52 -20.87 -9.91 13.73
C LYS A 52 -20.15 -10.49 12.50
N LEU A 53 -19.72 -11.74 12.59
CA LEU A 53 -19.18 -12.52 11.47
C LEU A 53 -19.84 -13.91 11.50
N ILE A 54 -19.08 -14.99 11.70
CA ILE A 54 -19.65 -16.32 11.92
C ILE A 54 -20.16 -16.39 13.37
N GLY A 55 -19.41 -15.81 14.30
CA GLY A 55 -19.77 -15.65 15.70
C GLY A 55 -20.08 -14.19 16.09
N PRO A 56 -20.45 -13.97 17.37
CA PRO A 56 -20.67 -12.64 17.93
C PRO A 56 -19.44 -11.73 17.88
N ALA A 57 -19.69 -10.42 17.93
CA ALA A 57 -18.65 -9.44 18.22
C ALA A 57 -18.10 -9.66 19.64
N LEU A 58 -16.76 -9.66 19.79
CA LEU A 58 -16.13 -9.99 21.08
C LEU A 58 -15.82 -8.78 21.97
N ARG A 59 -15.94 -7.55 21.47
CA ARG A 59 -15.69 -6.38 22.31
C ARG A 59 -16.73 -6.28 23.43
N GLY A 60 -16.26 -6.15 24.66
CA GLY A 60 -17.10 -6.09 25.85
C GLY A 60 -17.59 -7.45 26.33
N VAL A 61 -17.10 -8.56 25.77
CA VAL A 61 -17.58 -9.90 26.13
C VAL A 61 -17.27 -10.24 27.60
N SER A 62 -16.13 -9.78 28.12
CA SER A 62 -15.73 -10.01 29.52
C SER A 62 -16.59 -9.26 30.54
N ALA A 63 -17.34 -8.24 30.09
CA ALA A 63 -18.33 -7.55 30.93
C ALA A 63 -19.71 -8.23 30.89
N LYS A 64 -19.98 -9.05 29.86
CA LYS A 64 -21.27 -9.71 29.65
C LYS A 64 -21.37 -11.08 30.33
N TYR A 65 -20.25 -11.80 30.45
CA TYR A 65 -20.22 -13.16 31.01
C TYR A 65 -19.19 -13.29 32.12
N ASP A 66 -19.45 -14.21 33.06
CA ASP A 66 -18.49 -14.52 34.12
C ASP A 66 -17.20 -15.11 33.55
N LYS A 67 -16.08 -14.69 34.14
CA LYS A 67 -14.73 -15.07 33.69
C LYS A 67 -14.51 -16.60 33.69
N GLU A 68 -14.97 -17.28 34.73
CA GLU A 68 -14.89 -18.75 34.83
C GLU A 68 -15.78 -19.47 33.80
N TRP A 69 -16.93 -18.87 33.46
CA TRP A 69 -17.79 -19.38 32.40
C TRP A 69 -17.11 -19.24 31.04
N LEU A 70 -16.49 -18.09 30.77
CA LEU A 70 -15.73 -17.86 29.54
C LEU A 70 -14.57 -18.86 29.37
N TYR A 71 -13.87 -19.22 30.45
CA TYR A 71 -12.85 -20.28 30.39
C TYR A 71 -13.42 -21.62 29.96
N SER A 72 -14.56 -22.00 30.55
CA SER A 72 -15.23 -23.27 30.24
C SER A 72 -15.76 -23.28 28.81
N TRP A 73 -16.34 -22.16 28.37
CA TRP A 73 -16.87 -21.97 27.01
C TRP A 73 -15.77 -22.02 25.95
N ILE A 74 -14.67 -21.27 26.13
CA ILE A 74 -13.58 -21.22 25.14
C ILE A 74 -12.85 -22.57 25.05
N LYS A 75 -12.68 -23.27 26.18
CA LYS A 75 -12.05 -24.60 26.17
C LYS A 75 -12.95 -25.66 25.55
N ASN A 76 -14.25 -25.66 25.85
CA ASN A 76 -15.19 -26.65 25.32
C ASN A 76 -16.66 -26.19 25.41
N SER A 77 -17.09 -25.36 24.46
CA SER A 77 -18.49 -24.90 24.35
C SER A 77 -19.49 -26.04 24.15
N ALA A 78 -19.12 -27.10 23.41
CA ALA A 78 -19.99 -28.25 23.17
C ALA A 78 -20.37 -29.00 24.46
N ALA A 79 -19.48 -29.04 25.45
CA ALA A 79 -19.79 -29.62 26.75
C ALA A 79 -20.84 -28.81 27.52
N LEU A 80 -20.76 -27.47 27.48
CA LEU A 80 -21.75 -26.58 28.11
C LEU A 80 -23.12 -26.64 27.43
N ILE A 81 -23.13 -26.68 26.09
CA ILE A 81 -24.38 -26.85 25.32
C ILE A 81 -25.02 -28.20 25.68
N LYS A 82 -24.23 -29.28 25.77
CA LYS A 82 -24.73 -30.62 26.12
C LYS A 82 -25.19 -30.73 27.56
N SER A 83 -24.58 -29.99 28.50
CA SER A 83 -25.04 -29.95 29.89
C SER A 83 -26.37 -29.19 30.06
N GLY A 84 -26.85 -28.51 29.01
CA GLY A 84 -28.07 -27.72 29.06
C GLY A 84 -27.88 -26.37 29.77
N ASP A 85 -26.69 -25.78 29.69
CA ASP A 85 -26.45 -24.42 30.19
C ASP A 85 -27.27 -23.42 29.36
N ASP A 86 -28.15 -22.65 30.02
CA ASP A 86 -29.12 -21.78 29.35
C ASP A 86 -28.44 -20.71 28.48
N GLN A 87 -27.29 -20.17 28.91
CA GLN A 87 -26.55 -19.15 28.17
C GLN A 87 -25.87 -19.75 26.93
N ALA A 88 -25.25 -20.93 27.08
CA ALA A 88 -24.62 -21.68 26.01
C ALA A 88 -25.60 -22.08 24.90
N VAL A 89 -26.78 -22.58 25.30
CA VAL A 89 -27.84 -23.00 24.36
C VAL A 89 -28.44 -21.81 23.64
N ALA A 90 -28.68 -20.69 24.33
CA ALA A 90 -29.21 -19.48 23.71
C ALA A 90 -28.29 -18.94 22.60
N ILE A 91 -26.97 -18.86 22.86
CA ILE A 91 -25.99 -18.42 21.85
C ILE A 91 -25.96 -19.40 20.67
N TYR A 92 -26.02 -20.71 20.94
CA TYR A 92 -25.98 -21.74 19.90
C TYR A 92 -27.18 -21.65 18.95
N GLU A 93 -28.39 -21.41 19.47
CA GLU A 93 -29.59 -21.20 18.67
C GLU A 93 -29.54 -19.87 17.88
N GLU A 94 -29.07 -18.78 18.50
CA GLU A 94 -28.97 -17.45 17.87
C GLU A 94 -28.00 -17.43 16.68
N TYR A 95 -26.92 -18.20 16.74
CA TYR A 95 -25.87 -18.25 15.71
C TYR A 95 -26.00 -19.49 14.80
N ASN A 96 -27.25 -19.85 14.45
CA ASN A 96 -27.57 -20.89 13.47
C ASN A 96 -26.96 -22.27 13.76
N LYS A 97 -26.76 -22.61 15.03
CA LYS A 97 -26.22 -23.91 15.46
C LYS A 97 -24.82 -24.19 14.90
N VAL A 98 -24.07 -23.15 14.56
CA VAL A 98 -22.67 -23.27 14.16
C VAL A 98 -21.84 -23.65 15.39
N ALA A 99 -21.15 -24.78 15.33
CA ALA A 99 -20.32 -25.24 16.43
C ALA A 99 -19.01 -24.44 16.50
N MET A 100 -18.72 -23.88 17.68
CA MET A 100 -17.41 -23.30 17.97
C MET A 100 -16.39 -24.41 18.25
N ASN A 101 -15.19 -24.28 17.69
CA ASN A 101 -14.09 -25.21 17.96
C ASN A 101 -13.72 -25.22 19.45
N ALA A 102 -13.30 -26.38 19.96
CA ALA A 102 -12.78 -26.51 21.30
C ALA A 102 -11.30 -26.13 21.35
N PHE A 103 -10.90 -25.34 22.34
CA PHE A 103 -9.51 -24.90 22.54
C PHE A 103 -8.95 -25.38 23.90
N PRO A 104 -8.91 -26.70 24.19
CA PRO A 104 -8.43 -27.22 25.48
C PRO A 104 -6.94 -26.95 25.72
N GLN A 105 -6.18 -26.63 24.67
CA GLN A 105 -4.77 -26.28 24.73
C GLN A 105 -4.51 -24.88 25.27
N LEU A 106 -5.49 -23.97 25.27
CA LEU A 106 -5.32 -22.62 25.78
C LEU A 106 -5.36 -22.63 27.31
N SER A 107 -4.33 -22.07 27.93
CA SER A 107 -4.32 -21.85 29.37
C SER A 107 -5.29 -20.73 29.78
N ASN A 108 -5.66 -20.64 31.05
CA ASN A 108 -6.49 -19.52 31.53
C ASN A 108 -5.79 -18.17 31.31
N GLU A 109 -4.45 -18.14 31.42
CA GLU A 109 -3.64 -16.96 31.14
C GLU A 109 -3.70 -16.56 29.67
N ASP A 110 -3.64 -17.52 28.75
CA ASP A 110 -3.77 -17.24 27.31
C ASP A 110 -5.18 -16.71 26.98
N ILE A 111 -6.21 -17.24 27.63
CA ILE A 111 -7.58 -16.75 27.50
C ILE A 111 -7.70 -15.33 28.07
N ASP A 112 -7.09 -15.03 29.21
CA ASP A 112 -7.07 -13.68 29.79
C ASP A 112 -6.43 -12.66 28.85
N ASN A 113 -5.31 -13.03 28.23
CA ASN A 113 -4.64 -12.18 27.24
C ASN A 113 -5.54 -11.93 26.01
N ILE A 114 -6.24 -12.97 25.51
CA ILE A 114 -7.19 -12.84 24.39
C ILE A 114 -8.37 -11.92 24.76
N LEU A 115 -8.96 -12.13 25.94
CA LEU A 115 -10.10 -11.33 26.42
C LEU A 115 -9.71 -9.87 26.63
N ALA A 116 -8.54 -9.62 27.25
CA ALA A 116 -8.01 -8.28 27.40
C ALA A 116 -7.76 -7.59 26.06
N TYR A 117 -7.23 -8.29 25.06
CA TYR A 117 -7.13 -7.75 23.70
C TYR A 117 -8.49 -7.44 23.07
N SER A 118 -9.50 -8.29 23.32
CA SER A 118 -10.84 -8.08 22.76
C SER A 118 -11.54 -6.83 23.30
N ASP A 119 -11.32 -6.53 24.59
CA ASP A 119 -11.87 -5.37 25.27
C ASP A 119 -11.01 -4.12 25.12
N TYR A 120 -9.76 -4.27 24.69
CA TYR A 120 -8.84 -3.16 24.47
C TYR A 120 -9.33 -2.24 23.34
N VAL A 121 -9.37 -0.94 23.66
CA VAL A 121 -9.59 0.14 22.69
C VAL A 121 -8.24 0.85 22.53
N PRO A 122 -7.52 0.64 21.42
CA PRO A 122 -6.29 1.39 21.18
C PRO A 122 -6.63 2.87 21.04
N GLU A 123 -5.89 3.72 21.75
CA GLU A 123 -5.80 5.14 21.41
C GLU A 123 -5.31 5.29 19.96
N PRO A 124 -5.79 6.30 19.21
CA PRO A 124 -5.39 6.48 17.82
C PRO A 124 -3.87 6.56 17.72
N VAL A 125 -3.29 5.59 17.02
CA VAL A 125 -1.85 5.48 16.79
C VAL A 125 -1.41 6.72 16.01
N VAL A 126 -0.77 7.66 16.70
CA VAL A 126 0.18 8.58 16.08
C VAL A 126 1.33 7.71 15.57
N ASN A 127 1.35 7.48 14.26
CA ASN A 127 2.43 6.77 13.61
C ASN A 127 3.75 7.48 13.92
N ALA A 128 4.58 6.86 14.74
CA ALA A 128 5.94 7.27 14.96
C ALA A 128 6.75 6.96 13.69
N ASP A 129 7.19 8.04 13.07
CA ASP A 129 8.31 8.20 12.16
C ASP A 129 8.52 7.18 11.03
N ASN A 130 8.37 7.75 9.83
CA ASN A 130 8.94 7.30 8.57
C ASN A 130 10.42 6.89 8.73
N ALA A 131 10.67 5.59 8.85
CA ALA A 131 11.93 5.03 8.38
C ALA A 131 11.91 5.15 6.85
N VAL A 132 12.57 6.19 6.34
CA VAL A 132 12.85 6.38 4.93
C VAL A 132 13.64 5.16 4.44
N VAL A 133 12.94 4.20 3.83
CA VAL A 133 13.55 3.21 2.95
C VAL A 133 13.67 3.89 1.60
N THR A 134 14.84 4.47 1.35
CA THR A 134 15.22 4.98 0.03
C THR A 134 15.21 3.82 -0.96
N THR A 135 14.13 3.70 -1.71
CA THR A 135 14.05 2.82 -2.87
C THR A 135 14.78 3.50 -4.01
N SER A 136 15.98 3.02 -4.31
CA SER A 136 16.74 3.36 -5.51
C SER A 136 15.90 3.03 -6.73
N SER A 137 15.30 4.05 -7.33
CA SER A 137 14.72 3.96 -8.67
C SER A 137 15.86 3.96 -9.67
N ASN A 138 16.05 2.83 -10.36
CA ASN A 138 16.96 2.71 -11.51
C ASN A 138 16.44 3.61 -12.64
N ASN A 139 16.93 4.85 -12.67
CA ASN A 139 16.82 5.79 -13.78
C ASN A 139 18.08 5.71 -14.68
N ASP A 140 18.45 4.50 -15.10
CA ASP A 140 19.66 4.29 -15.89
C ASP A 140 19.60 4.89 -17.30
N SER A 141 18.41 5.23 -17.81
CA SER A 141 18.26 5.79 -19.17
C SER A 141 18.28 7.31 -19.26
N THR A 142 18.04 8.04 -18.16
CA THR A 142 18.05 9.52 -18.17
C THR A 142 19.44 10.09 -17.85
N LEU A 143 20.17 9.43 -16.94
CA LEU A 143 21.52 9.85 -16.54
C LEU A 143 22.55 9.78 -17.67
N THR A 144 22.46 8.81 -18.60
CA THR A 144 23.42 8.70 -19.71
C THR A 144 23.27 9.85 -20.70
N ASN A 145 22.04 10.25 -21.03
CA ASN A 145 21.79 11.34 -21.98
C ASN A 145 22.19 12.70 -21.39
N ASP A 146 21.91 12.94 -20.10
CA ASP A 146 22.26 14.19 -19.42
C ASP A 146 23.78 14.37 -19.30
N ILE A 147 24.53 13.30 -18.99
CA ILE A 147 26.01 13.34 -18.92
C ILE A 147 26.62 13.64 -20.31
N VAL A 148 26.08 13.04 -21.38
CA VAL A 148 26.55 13.28 -22.75
C VAL A 148 26.33 14.75 -23.16
N LEU A 149 25.19 15.34 -22.80
CA LEU A 149 24.88 16.75 -23.04
C LEU A 149 25.82 17.71 -22.29
N VAL A 150 26.15 17.41 -21.03
CA VAL A 150 27.12 18.19 -20.25
C VAL A 150 28.52 18.12 -20.85
N LEU A 151 28.93 16.95 -21.34
CA LEU A 151 30.26 16.78 -21.93
C LEU A 151 30.39 17.52 -23.27
N LEU A 152 29.35 17.45 -24.13
CA LEU A 152 29.30 18.19 -25.39
C LEU A 152 29.33 19.71 -25.19
N THR A 153 28.64 20.24 -24.18
CA THR A 153 28.62 21.68 -23.89
C THR A 153 29.98 22.20 -23.41
N ILE A 154 30.71 21.42 -22.60
CA ILE A 154 32.08 21.74 -22.18
C ILE A 154 33.03 21.79 -23.39
N VAL A 155 32.98 20.78 -24.26
CA VAL A 155 33.81 20.74 -25.48
C VAL A 155 33.52 21.94 -26.38
N LEU A 156 32.25 22.30 -26.57
CA LEU A 156 31.87 23.47 -27.36
C LEU A 156 32.44 24.78 -26.77
N LEU A 157 32.36 24.96 -25.46
CA LEU A 157 32.93 26.13 -24.77
C LEU A 157 34.45 26.21 -24.93
N VAL A 158 35.15 25.09 -24.84
CA VAL A 158 36.60 25.02 -25.07
C VAL A 158 36.94 25.39 -26.52
N LEU A 159 36.18 24.90 -27.49
CA LEU A 159 36.38 25.26 -28.90
C LEU A 159 36.12 26.75 -29.16
N ILE A 160 35.06 27.33 -28.60
CA ILE A 160 34.75 28.75 -28.75
C ILE A 160 35.86 29.62 -28.13
N THR A 161 36.31 29.28 -26.93
CA THR A 161 37.39 30.01 -26.25
C THR A 161 38.72 29.88 -26.98
N MET A 162 39.05 28.69 -27.50
CA MET A 162 40.23 28.48 -28.33
C MET A 162 40.16 29.31 -29.62
N LEU A 163 39.02 29.30 -30.32
CA LEU A 163 38.83 30.06 -31.56
C LEU A 163 39.00 31.56 -31.32
N PHE A 164 38.45 32.07 -30.20
CA PHE A 164 38.58 33.46 -29.77
C PHE A 164 40.03 33.83 -29.45
N LEU A 165 40.75 32.96 -28.72
CA LEU A 165 42.16 33.18 -28.40
C LEU A 165 43.03 33.19 -29.66
N VAL A 166 42.78 32.28 -30.61
CA VAL A 166 43.47 32.21 -31.90
C VAL A 166 43.19 33.45 -32.74
N THR A 167 41.93 33.90 -32.84
CA THR A 167 41.61 35.14 -33.58
C THR A 167 42.26 36.35 -32.93
N LYS A 168 42.30 36.39 -31.59
CA LYS A 168 42.96 37.47 -30.84
C LYS A 168 44.48 37.47 -31.05
N THR A 169 45.15 36.31 -31.01
CA THR A 169 46.59 36.21 -31.27
C THR A 169 46.93 36.54 -32.72
N LEU A 170 46.16 36.05 -33.69
CA LEU A 170 46.35 36.39 -35.10
C LEU A 170 46.21 37.91 -35.35
N ARG A 171 45.21 38.56 -34.75
CA ARG A 171 45.07 40.03 -34.82
C ARG A 171 46.24 40.76 -34.19
N ASN A 172 46.68 40.35 -33.00
CA ASN A 172 47.83 40.95 -32.33
C ASN A 172 49.14 40.79 -33.13
N ILE A 173 49.31 39.67 -33.84
CA ILE A 173 50.49 39.43 -34.69
C ILE A 173 50.40 40.25 -35.98
N ALA A 174 49.21 40.36 -36.58
CA ALA A 174 48.97 41.18 -37.76
C ALA A 174 49.24 42.68 -37.50
N GLU A 175 48.78 43.21 -36.36
CA GLU A 175 49.07 44.59 -35.94
C GLU A 175 50.59 44.82 -35.73
N LYS A 176 51.31 43.86 -35.16
CA LYS A 176 52.76 43.95 -34.95
C LYS A 176 53.59 43.84 -36.22
N ASN A 177 53.06 43.21 -37.28
CA ASN A 177 53.74 43.06 -38.57
C ASN A 177 53.38 44.17 -39.58
N GLY A 178 52.75 45.26 -39.14
CA GLY A 178 52.47 46.43 -39.97
C GLY A 178 51.38 46.23 -41.03
N ILE A 179 50.57 45.18 -40.90
CA ILE A 179 49.41 44.94 -41.78
C ILE A 179 48.26 45.78 -41.23
N ASN A 180 47.89 46.83 -41.96
CA ASN A 180 46.80 47.72 -41.58
C ASN A 180 45.47 46.98 -41.79
N ILE A 181 44.95 46.35 -40.75
CA ILE A 181 43.58 45.82 -40.74
C ILE A 181 42.66 47.03 -40.68
N GLU A 182 42.06 47.40 -41.82
CA GLU A 182 40.98 48.38 -41.86
C GLU A 182 39.91 47.96 -40.84
N LYS A 183 39.85 48.68 -39.71
CA LYS A 183 38.73 48.60 -38.80
C LYS A 183 37.60 49.33 -39.51
N GLU A 184 36.71 48.58 -40.16
CA GLU A 184 35.43 49.16 -40.58
C GLU A 184 34.81 49.85 -39.36
N GLU A 185 34.73 51.18 -39.46
CA GLU A 185 34.16 52.03 -38.43
C GLU A 185 32.69 51.64 -38.20
N GLY A 186 32.43 51.16 -36.99
CA GLY A 186 31.21 51.40 -36.24
C GLY A 186 29.91 51.46 -37.02
N SER A 187 29.44 50.31 -37.49
CA SER A 187 28.01 50.06 -37.38
C SER A 187 27.81 49.19 -36.16
N LYS A 188 27.02 49.67 -35.20
CA LYS A 188 26.27 48.79 -34.30
C LYS A 188 25.34 47.97 -35.18
N PHE A 189 25.86 47.03 -35.96
CA PHE A 189 25.01 46.11 -36.67
C PHE A 189 24.31 45.31 -35.58
N SER A 190 23.05 45.68 -35.35
CA SER A 190 22.12 44.85 -34.60
C SER A 190 22.31 43.45 -35.15
N ILE A 191 22.52 42.45 -34.29
CA ILE A 191 22.81 41.06 -34.70
C ILE A 191 21.80 40.60 -35.78
N TRP A 192 20.55 41.08 -35.65
CA TRP A 192 19.46 40.94 -36.62
C TRP A 192 19.72 41.54 -38.01
N GLN A 193 20.31 42.72 -38.11
CA GLN A 193 20.67 43.33 -39.39
C GLN A 193 21.81 42.58 -40.08
N SER A 194 22.82 42.12 -39.35
CA SER A 194 23.89 41.26 -39.90
C SER A 194 23.34 39.90 -40.35
N PHE A 195 22.40 39.35 -39.59
CA PHE A 195 21.72 38.10 -39.93
C PHE A 195 20.88 38.24 -41.22
N ILE A 196 20.07 39.31 -41.34
CA ILE A 196 19.24 39.54 -42.53
C ILE A 196 20.08 39.84 -43.77
N LYS A 197 21.24 40.48 -43.62
CA LYS A 197 22.15 40.73 -44.76
C LYS A 197 22.88 39.46 -45.22
N ASN A 198 23.02 38.45 -44.37
CA ASN A 198 23.72 37.22 -44.71
C ASN A 198 22.74 36.17 -45.28
N GLN A 199 22.68 36.08 -46.61
CA GLN A 199 21.81 35.14 -47.33
C GLN A 199 22.02 33.67 -46.93
N PHE A 200 23.26 33.28 -46.59
CA PHE A 200 23.55 31.92 -46.13
C PHE A 200 22.94 31.63 -44.76
N LEU A 201 23.02 32.57 -43.81
CA LEU A 201 22.42 32.40 -42.48
C LEU A 201 20.90 32.39 -42.53
N ILE A 202 20.28 33.23 -43.36
CA ILE A 202 18.82 33.16 -43.59
C ILE A 202 18.46 31.78 -44.17
N PHE A 203 19.17 31.32 -45.20
CA PHE A 203 18.90 30.03 -45.83
C PHE A 203 18.99 28.85 -44.85
N VAL A 204 20.07 28.77 -44.07
CA VAL A 204 20.24 27.74 -43.04
C VAL A 204 19.13 27.81 -41.99
N SER A 205 18.77 29.01 -41.56
CA SER A 205 17.73 29.20 -40.55
C SER A 205 16.34 28.83 -41.06
N VAL A 206 16.04 29.13 -42.32
CA VAL A 206 14.80 28.70 -42.99
C VAL A 206 14.75 27.18 -43.08
N ILE A 207 15.84 26.53 -43.49
CA ILE A 207 15.91 25.06 -43.51
C ILE A 207 15.70 24.49 -42.11
N LEU A 208 16.36 25.04 -41.09
CA LEU A 208 16.22 24.58 -39.71
C LEU A 208 14.78 24.72 -39.22
N LEU A 209 14.13 25.86 -39.48
CA LEU A 209 12.72 26.07 -39.14
C LEU A 209 11.78 25.13 -39.89
N LEU A 210 12.05 24.86 -41.17
CA LEU A 210 11.28 23.88 -41.96
C LEU A 210 11.44 22.46 -41.41
N LEU A 211 12.66 22.03 -41.09
CA LEU A 211 12.92 20.72 -40.51
C LEU A 211 12.36 20.59 -39.08
N SER A 212 12.48 21.64 -38.27
CA SER A 212 11.92 21.67 -36.91
C SER A 212 10.40 21.63 -36.93
N SER A 213 9.76 22.43 -37.78
CA SER A 213 8.31 22.40 -37.95
C SER A 213 7.82 21.04 -38.47
N ALA A 214 8.52 20.45 -39.45
CA ALA A 214 8.22 19.10 -39.92
C ALA A 214 8.38 18.06 -38.80
N TYR A 215 9.44 18.14 -38.00
CA TYR A 215 9.69 17.23 -36.87
C TYR A 215 8.58 17.32 -35.82
N PHE A 216 8.21 18.52 -35.38
CA PHE A 216 7.15 18.70 -34.38
C PHE A 216 5.76 18.36 -34.93
N ALA A 217 5.46 18.73 -36.18
CA ALA A 217 4.20 18.38 -36.83
C ALA A 217 4.06 16.85 -36.98
N TYR A 218 5.11 16.18 -37.44
CA TYR A 218 5.15 14.72 -37.52
C TYR A 218 5.02 14.08 -36.14
N GLY A 219 5.77 14.58 -35.15
CA GLY A 219 5.72 14.10 -33.77
C GLY A 219 4.31 14.20 -33.18
N TYR A 220 3.64 15.34 -33.36
CA TYR A 220 2.24 15.53 -32.93
C TYR A 220 1.28 14.57 -33.66
N MET A 221 1.42 14.44 -34.99
CA MET A 221 0.57 13.56 -35.79
C MET A 221 0.72 12.09 -35.41
N MET A 222 1.91 11.65 -35.00
CA MET A 222 2.16 10.28 -34.54
C MET A 222 1.60 9.98 -33.14
N GLN A 223 1.16 11.00 -32.38
CA GLN A 223 0.46 10.80 -31.11
C GLN A 223 -1.06 10.67 -31.27
N ILE A 224 -1.60 10.91 -32.47
CA ILE A 224 -3.03 10.76 -32.73
C ILE A 224 -3.40 9.27 -32.62
N GLY A 225 -4.38 8.96 -31.76
CA GLY A 225 -4.80 7.58 -31.51
C GLY A 225 -3.93 6.81 -30.52
N VAL A 226 -3.05 7.48 -29.77
CA VAL A 226 -2.26 6.89 -28.69
C VAL A 226 -2.86 7.30 -27.34
N ASP A 227 -3.59 6.38 -26.71
CA ASP A 227 -4.30 6.64 -25.43
C ASP A 227 -3.46 6.28 -24.19
N GLN A 228 -2.15 6.51 -24.23
CA GLN A 228 -1.27 6.23 -23.09
C GLN A 228 -1.59 7.13 -21.89
N GLY A 229 -1.56 6.56 -20.68
CA GLY A 229 -1.87 7.30 -19.45
C GLY A 229 -3.37 7.55 -19.23
N TYR A 230 -4.26 6.97 -20.05
CA TYR A 230 -5.70 7.07 -19.83
C TYR A 230 -6.12 6.40 -18.51
N MET A 231 -6.62 7.20 -17.57
CA MET A 231 -6.97 6.80 -16.21
C MET A 231 -8.32 7.40 -15.80
N PRO A 232 -9.46 6.85 -16.26
CA PRO A 232 -10.77 7.33 -15.86
C PRO A 232 -11.11 6.94 -14.43
N VAL A 233 -11.97 7.73 -13.79
CA VAL A 233 -12.54 7.38 -12.48
C VAL A 233 -13.53 6.23 -12.66
N GLN A 234 -13.34 5.17 -11.87
CA GLN A 234 -14.25 4.01 -11.85
C GLN A 234 -15.36 4.21 -10.81
N PRO A 235 -16.53 3.55 -10.95
CA PRO A 235 -17.64 3.69 -9.99
C PRO A 235 -17.29 3.24 -8.57
N ILE A 236 -16.45 2.21 -8.46
CA ILE A 236 -15.87 1.69 -7.23
C ILE A 236 -14.37 1.88 -7.33
N HIS A 237 -13.74 2.40 -6.27
CA HIS A 237 -12.29 2.55 -6.20
C HIS A 237 -11.62 1.19 -5.95
N TYR A 238 -11.59 0.36 -6.99
CA TYR A 238 -10.94 -0.95 -6.95
C TYR A 238 -9.42 -0.83 -7.12
N SER A 239 -8.67 -1.49 -6.22
CA SER A 239 -7.21 -1.44 -6.21
C SER A 239 -6.58 -2.78 -6.62
N HIS A 240 -6.01 -2.85 -7.83
CA HIS A 240 -5.17 -3.98 -8.23
C HIS A 240 -3.92 -4.13 -7.35
N LYS A 241 -3.39 -3.01 -6.80
CA LYS A 241 -2.22 -3.02 -5.91
C LYS A 241 -2.48 -3.84 -4.65
N ILE A 242 -3.64 -3.66 -4.02
CA ILE A 242 -3.99 -4.39 -2.79
C ILE A 242 -4.21 -5.88 -3.09
N HIS A 243 -4.99 -6.19 -4.12
CA HIS A 243 -5.39 -7.57 -4.41
C HIS A 243 -4.25 -8.42 -5.00
N ALA A 244 -3.67 -7.99 -6.12
CA ALA A 244 -2.63 -8.75 -6.81
C ALA A 244 -1.22 -8.45 -6.27
N GLY A 245 -1.00 -7.25 -5.71
CA GLY A 245 0.32 -6.82 -5.24
C GLY A 245 0.59 -7.12 -3.76
N VAL A 246 -0.30 -6.74 -2.84
CA VAL A 246 -0.08 -6.96 -1.40
C VAL A 246 -0.53 -8.36 -1.00
N ASN A 247 -1.76 -8.72 -1.35
CA ASN A 247 -2.36 -10.01 -0.99
C ASN A 247 -1.92 -11.15 -1.91
N GLN A 248 -1.20 -10.85 -3.00
CA GLN A 248 -0.66 -11.84 -3.94
C GLN A 248 -1.74 -12.79 -4.49
N ILE A 249 -2.96 -12.28 -4.69
CA ILE A 249 -4.04 -13.05 -5.33
C ILE A 249 -3.64 -13.30 -6.79
N GLU A 250 -3.72 -14.56 -7.20
CA GLU A 250 -3.33 -14.98 -8.54
C GLU A 250 -4.19 -14.30 -9.62
N CYS A 251 -3.55 -13.84 -10.71
CA CYS A 251 -4.18 -13.02 -11.75
C CYS A 251 -5.40 -13.69 -12.41
N GLN A 252 -5.32 -15.00 -12.67
CA GLN A 252 -6.36 -15.77 -13.35
C GLN A 252 -7.47 -16.24 -12.41
N TYR A 253 -7.36 -16.00 -11.10
CA TYR A 253 -8.45 -16.20 -10.16
C TYR A 253 -9.65 -15.29 -10.51
N CYS A 254 -9.37 -14.00 -10.70
CA CYS A 254 -10.38 -13.03 -11.13
C CYS A 254 -10.62 -13.09 -12.64
N HIS A 255 -9.55 -13.14 -13.43
CA HIS A 255 -9.62 -13.11 -14.89
C HIS A 255 -9.54 -14.52 -15.51
N SER A 256 -10.42 -15.41 -15.06
CA SER A 256 -10.39 -16.84 -15.39
C SER A 256 -10.61 -17.16 -16.87
N SER A 257 -11.36 -16.32 -17.58
CA SER A 257 -11.64 -16.49 -19.01
C SER A 257 -10.40 -16.32 -19.91
N ALA A 258 -9.31 -15.76 -19.39
CA ALA A 258 -8.08 -15.56 -20.16
C ALA A 258 -7.51 -16.87 -20.75
N ARG A 259 -7.74 -18.02 -20.09
CA ARG A 259 -7.21 -19.32 -20.54
C ARG A 259 -7.98 -19.97 -21.70
N ILE A 260 -9.21 -19.54 -21.95
CA ILE A 260 -10.16 -20.28 -22.79
C ILE A 260 -10.94 -19.41 -23.78
N SER A 261 -10.97 -18.09 -23.57
CA SER A 261 -11.77 -17.15 -24.34
C SER A 261 -10.90 -16.09 -24.97
N LYS A 262 -11.32 -15.59 -26.13
CA LYS A 262 -10.73 -14.41 -26.77
C LYS A 262 -10.83 -13.13 -25.97
N HIS A 263 -11.76 -13.08 -25.01
CA HIS A 263 -11.94 -11.94 -24.13
C HIS A 263 -11.66 -12.34 -22.69
N SER A 264 -10.64 -11.74 -22.09
CA SER A 264 -10.46 -11.74 -20.64
C SER A 264 -11.44 -10.74 -20.02
N GLY A 265 -12.61 -11.23 -19.63
CA GLY A 265 -13.70 -10.40 -19.11
C GLY A 265 -13.41 -9.80 -17.73
N ILE A 266 -14.20 -8.79 -17.37
CA ILE A 266 -14.27 -8.31 -15.99
C ILE A 266 -14.98 -9.39 -15.15
N PRO A 267 -14.45 -9.78 -13.97
CA PRO A 267 -15.09 -10.78 -13.13
C PRO A 267 -16.51 -10.36 -12.73
N SER A 268 -17.42 -11.33 -12.63
CA SER A 268 -18.72 -11.11 -12.00
C SER A 268 -18.55 -10.77 -10.51
N LEU A 269 -19.46 -9.99 -9.94
CA LEU A 269 -19.39 -9.58 -8.53
C LEU A 269 -19.44 -10.75 -7.54
N ASN A 270 -19.92 -11.94 -7.96
CA ASN A 270 -19.88 -13.15 -7.14
C ASN A 270 -18.44 -13.53 -6.75
N VAL A 271 -17.47 -13.31 -7.64
CA VAL A 271 -16.04 -13.56 -7.35
C VAL A 271 -15.57 -12.66 -6.20
N CYS A 272 -16.05 -11.41 -6.17
CA CYS A 272 -15.74 -10.49 -5.08
C CYS A 272 -16.38 -10.98 -3.77
N MET A 273 -17.64 -11.40 -3.80
CA MET A 273 -18.37 -11.82 -2.60
C MET A 273 -17.82 -13.09 -1.95
N ASN A 274 -17.22 -14.01 -2.71
CA ASN A 274 -16.56 -15.20 -2.15
C ASN A 274 -15.56 -14.90 -1.03
N CYS A 275 -14.94 -13.71 -1.06
CA CYS A 275 -14.08 -13.24 0.03
C CYS A 275 -14.74 -12.12 0.85
N HIS A 276 -15.45 -11.20 0.20
CA HIS A 276 -16.02 -10.02 0.84
C HIS A 276 -17.24 -10.28 1.72
N GLU A 277 -17.83 -11.48 1.70
CA GLU A 277 -18.80 -11.90 2.74
C GLU A 277 -18.18 -11.88 4.16
N ASN A 278 -16.87 -12.14 4.25
CA ASN A 278 -16.14 -12.22 5.52
C ASN A 278 -15.14 -11.06 5.74
N ILE A 279 -15.05 -10.13 4.79
CA ILE A 279 -14.14 -8.99 4.79
C ILE A 279 -14.95 -7.70 4.63
N ALA A 280 -15.45 -7.20 5.76
CA ALA A 280 -16.26 -5.97 5.83
C ALA A 280 -15.44 -4.69 6.01
N ASP A 281 -14.25 -4.78 6.62
CA ASP A 281 -13.41 -3.63 6.92
C ASP A 281 -12.02 -3.79 6.29
N TYR A 282 -11.48 -2.71 5.75
CA TYR A 282 -10.10 -2.69 5.27
C TYR A 282 -9.16 -2.63 6.48
N ASN A 283 -8.13 -3.50 6.56
CA ASN A 283 -7.16 -3.50 7.67
C ASN A 283 -5.69 -3.41 7.17
N GLY A 284 -5.49 -2.98 5.93
CA GLY A 284 -4.15 -2.79 5.36
C GLY A 284 -3.59 -1.39 5.59
N GLU A 285 -2.47 -1.09 4.93
CA GLU A 285 -1.81 0.21 4.96
C GLU A 285 -2.67 1.29 4.28
N GLU A 286 -2.69 2.49 4.86
CA GLU A 286 -3.36 3.66 4.29
C GLU A 286 -2.46 4.34 3.25
N ASP A 287 -3.05 4.89 2.18
CA ASP A 287 -2.33 5.67 1.17
C ASP A 287 -2.64 7.16 1.41
N LEU A 288 -2.02 7.71 2.46
CA LEU A 288 -2.26 9.09 2.92
C LEU A 288 -1.83 10.14 1.89
N GLU A 289 -0.81 9.85 1.07
CA GLU A 289 -0.35 10.75 -0.01
C GLU A 289 -1.46 11.02 -1.03
N LYS A 290 -2.31 10.01 -1.29
CA LYS A 290 -3.47 10.14 -2.19
C LYS A 290 -4.78 10.40 -1.46
N GLY A 291 -4.74 10.58 -0.14
CA GLY A 291 -5.91 10.83 0.70
C GLY A 291 -6.81 9.61 0.94
N TYR A 292 -6.32 8.39 0.72
CA TYR A 292 -7.09 7.16 0.93
C TYR A 292 -6.84 6.59 2.33
N THR A 293 -7.82 6.82 3.21
CA THR A 293 -7.83 6.31 4.59
C THR A 293 -8.48 4.93 4.68
N LYS A 294 -8.34 4.28 5.84
CA LYS A 294 -9.03 3.04 6.18
C LYS A 294 -10.54 3.16 6.04
N ASP A 295 -11.09 4.29 6.50
CA ASP A 295 -12.52 4.57 6.41
C ASP A 295 -12.97 4.77 4.97
N PHE A 296 -12.13 5.38 4.12
CA PHE A 296 -12.41 5.50 2.69
C PHE A 296 -12.56 4.11 2.06
N TYR A 297 -11.56 3.23 2.21
CA TYR A 297 -11.64 1.88 1.63
C TYR A 297 -12.79 1.05 2.20
N THR A 298 -13.04 1.15 3.51
CA THR A 298 -14.16 0.46 4.16
C THR A 298 -15.51 0.93 3.60
N ASN A 299 -15.66 2.23 3.31
CA ASN A 299 -16.87 2.75 2.67
C ASN A 299 -16.98 2.38 1.18
N GLU A 300 -15.87 2.20 0.46
CA GLU A 300 -15.89 1.71 -0.93
C GLU A 300 -16.40 0.26 -1.02
N ILE A 301 -16.09 -0.61 -0.04
CA ILE A 301 -16.63 -1.98 0.04
C ILE A 301 -18.16 -1.96 0.13
N LYS A 302 -18.77 -0.98 0.82
CA LYS A 302 -20.24 -0.87 0.90
C LYS A 302 -20.90 -0.65 -0.47
N LYS A 303 -20.20 -0.05 -1.43
CA LYS A 303 -20.71 0.08 -2.80
C LYS A 303 -20.81 -1.29 -3.49
N LEU A 304 -19.89 -2.20 -3.22
CA LEU A 304 -19.98 -3.59 -3.67
C LEU A 304 -21.21 -4.26 -3.07
N TYR A 305 -21.42 -4.14 -1.75
CA TYR A 305 -22.58 -4.72 -1.07
C TYR A 305 -23.89 -4.19 -1.61
N LYS A 306 -23.99 -2.88 -1.86
CA LYS A 306 -25.15 -2.30 -2.53
C LYS A 306 -25.38 -2.91 -3.93
N ALA A 307 -24.31 -3.10 -4.71
CA ALA A 307 -24.41 -3.64 -6.06
C ALA A 307 -24.89 -5.11 -6.08
N VAL A 308 -24.47 -5.92 -5.10
CA VAL A 308 -24.87 -7.33 -5.00
C VAL A 308 -26.11 -7.57 -4.14
N GLY A 309 -26.63 -6.53 -3.47
CA GLY A 309 -27.73 -6.67 -2.51
C GLY A 309 -27.33 -7.43 -1.24
N TRP A 310 -26.13 -7.21 -0.69
CA TRP A 310 -25.67 -7.83 0.55
C TRP A 310 -26.01 -6.95 1.76
N ASP A 311 -26.68 -7.52 2.76
CA ASP A 311 -26.96 -6.88 4.04
C ASP A 311 -25.92 -7.32 5.09
N GLU A 312 -25.17 -6.38 5.64
CA GLU A 312 -24.12 -6.63 6.64
C GLU A 312 -24.69 -7.04 8.01
N GLU A 313 -25.90 -6.58 8.36
CA GLU A 313 -26.50 -6.83 9.68
C GLU A 313 -27.11 -8.22 9.74
N THR A 314 -27.86 -8.58 8.70
CA THR A 314 -28.50 -9.91 8.60
C THR A 314 -27.60 -10.96 7.98
N GLN A 315 -26.47 -10.56 7.38
CA GLN A 315 -25.53 -11.41 6.64
C GLN A 315 -26.23 -12.28 5.58
N SER A 316 -27.12 -11.64 4.83
CA SER A 316 -27.93 -12.29 3.80
C SER A 316 -28.11 -11.41 2.57
N TYR A 317 -28.35 -12.04 1.43
CA TYR A 317 -28.70 -11.31 0.21
C TYR A 317 -30.17 -10.85 0.26
N THR A 318 -30.41 -9.57 -0.05
CA THR A 318 -31.74 -8.96 -0.12
C THR A 318 -32.49 -9.33 -1.39
N GLY A 319 -31.75 -9.68 -2.46
CA GLY A 319 -32.29 -9.94 -3.80
C GLY A 319 -32.34 -8.70 -4.70
N ASP A 320 -32.08 -7.50 -4.16
CA ASP A 320 -32.03 -6.26 -4.91
C ASP A 320 -30.61 -6.01 -5.43
N THR A 321 -30.37 -6.29 -6.72
CA THR A 321 -29.04 -6.17 -7.34
C THR A 321 -28.97 -5.05 -8.38
N GLU A 322 -27.86 -4.32 -8.40
CA GLU A 322 -27.55 -3.30 -9.42
C GLU A 322 -26.19 -3.58 -10.07
N PRO A 323 -26.10 -3.69 -11.41
CA PRO A 323 -24.82 -3.96 -12.07
C PRO A 323 -23.86 -2.76 -11.98
N VAL A 324 -22.60 -3.04 -11.67
CA VAL A 324 -21.53 -2.02 -11.68
C VAL A 324 -21.14 -1.69 -13.12
N LYS A 325 -21.33 -0.43 -13.52
CA LYS A 325 -21.02 0.08 -14.87
C LYS A 325 -19.55 0.47 -14.99
N TRP A 326 -18.67 -0.52 -15.11
CA TRP A 326 -17.24 -0.30 -15.28
C TRP A 326 -16.91 0.51 -16.54
N VAL A 327 -15.88 1.37 -16.45
CA VAL A 327 -15.35 2.10 -17.60
C VAL A 327 -14.21 1.28 -18.20
N ARG A 328 -14.40 0.78 -19.42
CA ARG A 328 -13.39 0.00 -20.14
C ARG A 328 -12.27 0.91 -20.64
N ILE A 329 -11.03 0.60 -20.27
CA ILE A 329 -9.84 1.40 -20.61
C ILE A 329 -9.03 0.87 -21.80
N HIS A 330 -9.13 -0.44 -22.10
CA HIS A 330 -8.45 -1.05 -23.23
C HIS A 330 -9.45 -1.37 -24.34
N ASN A 331 -9.37 -0.62 -25.44
CA ASN A 331 -10.21 -0.81 -26.62
C ASN A 331 -9.34 -0.91 -27.87
N LEU A 332 -9.80 -1.71 -28.81
CA LEU A 332 -9.30 -1.77 -30.18
C LEU A 332 -10.48 -1.58 -31.12
N PRO A 333 -10.27 -1.06 -32.34
CA PRO A 333 -11.30 -1.04 -33.37
C PRO A 333 -11.85 -2.44 -33.64
N ASP A 334 -13.15 -2.51 -33.96
CA ASP A 334 -13.91 -3.76 -34.11
C ASP A 334 -13.50 -4.64 -35.30
N PHE A 335 -12.85 -4.04 -36.31
CA PHE A 335 -12.25 -4.78 -37.42
C PHE A 335 -10.98 -5.59 -37.02
N VAL A 336 -10.43 -5.37 -35.82
CA VAL A 336 -9.26 -6.10 -35.32
C VAL A 336 -9.70 -7.36 -34.57
N TYR A 337 -9.01 -8.48 -34.83
CA TYR A 337 -9.17 -9.71 -34.05
C TYR A 337 -7.96 -9.93 -33.15
N PHE A 338 -8.19 -9.91 -31.83
CA PHE A 338 -7.21 -10.26 -30.80
C PHE A 338 -7.77 -11.40 -29.94
N ASN A 339 -6.96 -12.41 -29.67
CA ASN A 339 -7.34 -13.58 -28.88
C ASN A 339 -6.44 -13.72 -27.64
N HIS A 340 -7.04 -13.77 -26.45
CA HIS A 340 -6.34 -13.99 -25.19
C HIS A 340 -6.01 -15.47 -24.90
N SER A 341 -6.72 -16.42 -25.53
CA SER A 341 -6.61 -17.86 -25.24
C SER A 341 -5.39 -18.53 -25.85
#